data_AF-A0A0D0IHZ1-F1
#
_entry.id   AF-A0A0D0IHZ1-F1
#
_cell.length_a   1.000
_cell.length_b   1.000
_cell.length_c   1.000
_cell.angle_alpha   90.00
_cell.angle_beta   90.00
_cell.angle_gamma   90.00
#
_symmetry.space_group_name_H-M   'P 1'
#
loop_
_entity.id
_entity.type
_entity.pdbx_description
1 polymer ?
#
loop_
_entity_poly.entity_id
_entity_poly.type
_entity_poly.pdbx_seq_one_letter_code
_entity_poly.pdbx_strand_id
1 'polypeptide(L)'
;MNFFETILWPLRWLVEVVLVLWHQLFTAIGMDTAGGATWVLSIIGLVIVVRSALIPVTVRQIKSQRRMMDIQPEMKKVQAKYKGKKDQFSREAMSRETMALYKKHGTNPFASCLPILIQMPIFFSLFYVLRKASENTVGIGLMNRELTDSFNQATIFGAPLKMNFTQGWESQNWVVVGLLGAIVILMIASQFFTQLQIMSKNVSDETKNSPMYRQQKILLYIIPFAFLFSGVTFPLAL
;
A
#
# COMPACT_ATOMS: atom_id res chain seq x y z
N MET A 1 -21.37 5.55 -13.76
CA MET A 1 -20.36 4.75 -13.04
C MET A 1 -19.28 4.36 -14.04
N ASN A 2 -18.03 4.70 -13.74
CA ASN A 2 -16.90 4.33 -14.60
C ASN A 2 -16.57 2.84 -14.42
N PHE A 3 -15.98 2.19 -15.42
CA PHE A 3 -15.58 0.76 -15.38
C PHE A 3 -14.84 0.36 -14.09
N PHE A 4 -13.93 1.22 -13.62
CA PHE A 4 -13.21 1.03 -12.36
C PHE A 4 -14.11 1.08 -11.12
N GLU A 5 -15.14 1.93 -11.09
CA GLU A 5 -16.08 2.00 -9.97
C GLU A 5 -16.95 0.75 -9.88
N THR A 6 -17.30 0.17 -11.03
CA THR A 6 -18.09 -1.08 -11.10
C THR A 6 -17.28 -2.26 -10.56
N ILE A 7 -16.00 -2.37 -10.94
CA ILE A 7 -15.10 -3.42 -10.42
C ILE A 7 -14.88 -3.29 -8.91
N LEU A 8 -14.73 -2.06 -8.42
CA LEU A 8 -14.48 -1.80 -7.00
C LEU A 8 -15.76 -1.84 -6.16
N TRP A 9 -16.94 -1.93 -6.77
CA TRP A 9 -18.22 -1.84 -6.05
C TRP A 9 -18.33 -2.83 -4.87
N PRO A 10 -18.06 -4.14 -5.02
CA PRO A 10 -18.15 -5.08 -3.90
C PRO A 10 -17.15 -4.76 -2.78
N LEU A 11 -15.96 -4.32 -3.18
CA LEU A 11 -14.88 -4.01 -2.25
C LEU A 11 -15.16 -2.73 -1.48
N ARG A 12 -15.72 -1.71 -2.13
CA ARG A 12 -16.18 -0.48 -1.51
C ARG A 12 -17.29 -0.74 -0.51
N TRP A 13 -18.25 -1.59 -0.85
CA TRP A 13 -19.30 -1.98 0.09
C TRP A 13 -18.71 -2.65 1.33
N LEU A 14 -17.78 -3.59 1.16
CA LEU A 14 -17.08 -4.23 2.29
C LEU A 14 -16.29 -3.23 3.14
N VAL A 15 -15.58 -2.30 2.51
CA VAL A 15 -14.83 -1.25 3.20
C VAL A 15 -15.76 -0.36 4.02
N GLU A 16 -16.89 0.06 3.46
CA GLU A 16 -17.91 0.84 4.18
C GLU A 16 -18.48 0.05 5.36
N VAL A 17 -18.81 -1.23 5.18
CA VAL A 17 -19.32 -2.09 6.25
C VAL A 17 -18.33 -2.16 7.41
N VAL A 18 -17.07 -2.51 7.12
CA VAL A 18 -16.05 -2.64 8.17
C VAL A 18 -15.78 -1.30 8.85
N LEU A 19 -15.70 -0.21 8.08
CA LEU A 19 -15.45 1.13 8.61
C LEU A 19 -16.58 1.57 9.55
N VAL A 20 -17.84 1.42 9.14
CA VAL A 20 -19.01 1.82 9.93
C VAL A 20 -19.18 0.92 11.15
N LEU A 21 -18.91 -0.38 11.05
CA LEU A 21 -18.96 -1.28 12.21
C LEU A 21 -17.94 -0.88 13.29
N TRP A 22 -16.72 -0.51 12.91
CA TRP A 22 -15.74 0.01 13.87
C TRP A 22 -16.20 1.35 14.46
N HIS A 23 -16.74 2.26 13.64
CA HIS A 23 -17.26 3.53 14.13
C HIS A 23 -18.41 3.34 15.12
N GLN A 24 -19.34 2.44 14.82
CA GLN A 24 -20.43 2.06 15.73
C GLN A 24 -19.92 1.41 17.01
N LEU A 25 -18.89 0.57 16.93
CA LEU A 25 -18.27 -0.03 18.12
C LEU A 25 -17.65 1.05 19.01
N PHE A 26 -16.91 2.00 18.43
CA PHE A 26 -16.28 3.08 19.18
C PHE A 26 -17.29 4.06 19.78
N THR A 27 -18.37 4.37 19.06
CA THR A 27 -19.45 5.22 19.59
C THR A 27 -20.25 4.49 20.67
N ALA A 28 -20.46 3.18 20.55
CA ALA A 28 -21.12 2.36 21.57
C ALA A 28 -20.35 2.30 22.90
N ILE A 29 -19.02 2.43 22.88
CA ILE A 29 -18.20 2.53 24.11
C ILE A 29 -18.08 3.96 24.65
N GLY A 30 -18.81 4.92 24.08
CA GLY A 30 -18.92 6.30 24.58
C GLY A 30 -18.05 7.33 23.88
N MET A 31 -17.45 7.02 22.73
CA MET A 31 -16.72 8.03 21.94
C MET A 31 -17.68 8.94 21.16
N ASP A 32 -17.26 10.18 20.94
CA ASP A 32 -18.02 11.16 20.16
C ASP A 32 -18.22 10.67 18.71
N THR A 33 -19.45 10.73 18.21
CA THR A 33 -19.82 10.30 16.86
C THR A 33 -19.16 11.15 15.80
N ALA A 34 -19.00 12.46 16.03
CA ALA A 34 -18.31 13.41 15.16
C ALA A 34 -16.80 13.54 15.48
N GLY A 35 -16.31 12.80 16.47
CA GLY A 35 -14.94 12.90 16.94
C GLY A 35 -13.94 12.40 15.89
N GLY A 36 -12.90 13.18 15.60
CA GLY A 36 -11.82 12.75 14.71
C GLY A 36 -11.08 11.51 15.21
N ALA A 37 -10.95 11.35 16.52
CA ALA A 37 -10.39 10.14 17.11
C ALA A 37 -11.21 8.88 16.77
N THR A 38 -12.54 8.97 16.79
CA THR A 38 -13.45 7.87 16.46
C THR A 38 -13.25 7.44 15.01
N TRP A 39 -13.20 8.39 14.08
CA TRP A 39 -12.95 8.11 12.65
C TRP A 39 -11.55 7.55 12.39
N VAL A 40 -10.51 8.12 13.01
CA VAL A 40 -9.13 7.61 12.88
C VAL A 40 -9.00 6.20 13.42
N LEU A 41 -9.56 5.90 14.59
CA LEU A 41 -9.57 4.55 15.13
C LEU A 41 -10.37 3.58 14.26
N SER A 42 -11.45 4.04 13.64
CA SER A 42 -12.23 3.22 12.69
C SER A 42 -11.44 2.85 11.45
N ILE A 43 -10.66 3.80 10.91
CA ILE A 43 -9.75 3.55 9.78
C ILE A 43 -8.63 2.59 10.19
N ILE A 44 -8.05 2.76 11.39
CA ILE A 44 -7.06 1.81 11.93
C ILE A 44 -7.67 0.40 12.07
N GLY A 45 -8.89 0.30 12.58
CA GLY A 45 -9.63 -0.96 12.69
C GLY A 45 -9.84 -1.64 11.33
N LEU A 46 -10.23 -0.88 10.30
CA LEU A 46 -10.30 -1.36 8.93
C LEU A 46 -8.95 -1.90 8.45
N VAL A 47 -7.86 -1.17 8.68
CA VAL A 47 -6.50 -1.61 8.32
C VAL A 47 -6.15 -2.93 9.01
N ILE A 48 -6.47 -3.08 10.30
CA ILE A 48 -6.22 -4.32 11.05
C ILE A 48 -7.00 -5.49 10.45
N VAL A 49 -8.28 -5.31 10.12
CA VAL A 49 -9.12 -6.35 9.50
C VAL A 49 -8.56 -6.77 8.14
N VAL A 50 -8.24 -5.81 7.29
CA VAL A 50 -7.65 -6.07 5.97
C VAL A 50 -6.31 -6.79 6.11
N ARG A 51 -5.42 -6.29 6.96
CA ARG A 51 -4.10 -6.89 7.16
C ARG A 51 -4.21 -8.32 7.68
N SER A 52 -5.12 -8.57 8.61
CA SER A 52 -5.38 -9.90 9.15
C SER A 52 -5.88 -10.86 8.08
N ALA A 53 -6.81 -10.43 7.23
CA ALA A 53 -7.30 -11.22 6.10
C ALA A 53 -6.20 -11.53 5.06
N LEU A 54 -5.21 -10.64 4.90
CA LEU A 54 -4.10 -10.80 3.97
C LEU A 54 -2.92 -11.62 4.51
N ILE A 55 -2.87 -11.92 5.82
CA ILE A 55 -1.83 -12.77 6.44
C ILE A 55 -1.53 -14.06 5.63
N PRO A 56 -2.51 -14.91 5.26
CA PRO A 56 -2.22 -16.14 4.51
C PRO A 56 -1.56 -15.85 3.15
N VAL A 57 -1.94 -14.76 2.49
CA VAL A 57 -1.34 -14.33 1.22
C VAL A 57 0.09 -13.85 1.45
N THR A 58 0.32 -13.01 2.46
CA THR A 58 1.66 -12.53 2.83
C THR A 58 2.58 -13.67 3.22
N VAL A 59 2.10 -14.68 3.95
CA VAL A 59 2.90 -15.88 4.28
C VAL A 59 3.30 -16.65 3.02
N ARG A 60 2.39 -16.82 2.06
CA ARG A 60 2.71 -17.46 0.76
C ARG A 60 3.73 -16.63 -0.02
N GLN A 61 3.59 -15.30 -0.02
CA GLN A 61 4.53 -14.39 -0.66
C GLN A 61 5.93 -14.53 -0.04
N ILE A 62 6.05 -14.47 1.29
CA ILE A 62 7.34 -14.58 1.99
C ILE A 62 8.02 -15.93 1.67
N LYS A 63 7.26 -17.03 1.66
CA LYS A 63 7.77 -18.34 1.26
C LYS A 63 8.30 -18.34 -0.19
N SER A 64 7.58 -17.71 -1.12
CA SER A 64 8.03 -17.60 -2.52
C SER A 64 9.28 -16.73 -2.66
N GLN A 65 9.36 -15.62 -1.91
CA GLN A 65 10.55 -14.76 -1.89
C GLN A 65 11.77 -15.48 -1.34
N ARG A 66 11.60 -16.30 -0.30
CA ARG A 66 12.71 -17.12 0.24
C ARG A 66 13.24 -18.10 -0.79
N ARG A 67 12.36 -18.85 -1.45
CA ARG A 67 12.77 -19.75 -2.56
C ARG A 67 13.47 -19.00 -3.68
N MET A 68 13.06 -17.76 -3.97
CA MET A 68 13.71 -16.91 -4.97
C MET A 68 15.15 -16.57 -4.59
N MET A 69 15.43 -16.37 -3.30
CA MET A 69 16.81 -16.20 -2.81
C MET A 69 17.62 -17.49 -2.96
N ASP A 70 17.01 -18.64 -2.65
CA ASP A 70 17.69 -19.94 -2.73
C ASP A 70 18.11 -20.32 -4.16
N ILE A 71 17.35 -19.92 -5.19
CA ILE A 71 17.66 -20.22 -6.60
C ILE A 71 18.60 -19.22 -7.28
N GLN A 72 18.99 -18.13 -6.62
CA GLN A 72 19.92 -17.16 -7.19
C GLN A 72 21.20 -17.76 -7.79
N PRO A 73 21.90 -18.75 -7.17
CA PRO A 73 23.10 -19.35 -7.76
C PRO A 73 22.81 -20.07 -9.08
N GLU A 74 21.68 -20.78 -9.20
CA GLU A 74 21.29 -21.44 -10.46
C GLU A 74 20.88 -20.41 -11.52
N MET A 75 20.21 -19.34 -11.11
CA MET A 75 19.87 -18.22 -12.00
C MET A 75 21.11 -17.58 -12.62
N LYS A 76 22.19 -17.44 -11.84
CA LYS A 76 23.48 -16.94 -12.35
C LYS A 76 24.10 -17.87 -13.38
N LYS A 77 23.98 -19.19 -13.23
CA LYS A 77 24.48 -20.16 -14.23
C LYS A 77 23.76 -19.99 -15.57
N VAL A 78 22.44 -19.82 -15.54
CA VAL A 78 21.65 -19.50 -16.74
C VAL A 78 22.12 -18.16 -17.32
N GLN A 79 22.29 -17.13 -16.50
CA GLN A 79 22.77 -15.82 -16.97
C GLN A 79 24.17 -15.88 -17.61
N ALA A 80 25.09 -16.66 -17.03
CA ALA A 80 26.43 -16.86 -17.56
C ALA A 80 26.42 -17.60 -18.92
N LYS A 81 25.57 -18.62 -19.07
CA LYS A 81 25.40 -19.41 -20.31
C LYS A 81 25.00 -18.56 -21.53
N TYR A 82 24.24 -17.49 -21.29
CA TYR A 82 23.77 -16.57 -22.33
C TYR A 82 24.48 -15.21 -22.34
N LYS A 83 25.51 -15.02 -21.51
CA LYS A 83 26.23 -13.75 -21.42
C LYS A 83 26.85 -13.38 -22.77
N GLY A 84 26.64 -12.15 -23.21
CA GLY A 84 27.15 -11.63 -24.48
C GLY A 84 26.32 -11.99 -25.72
N LYS A 85 25.33 -12.89 -25.61
CA LYS A 85 24.41 -13.23 -26.70
C LYS A 85 23.27 -12.20 -26.77
N LYS A 86 23.11 -11.54 -27.91
CA LYS A 86 22.11 -10.48 -28.12
C LYS A 86 21.03 -10.86 -29.14
N ASP A 87 21.17 -12.00 -29.80
CA ASP A 87 20.19 -12.51 -30.76
C ASP A 87 18.87 -12.85 -30.07
N GLN A 88 17.76 -12.66 -30.79
CA GLN A 88 16.41 -12.87 -30.27
C GLN A 88 16.22 -14.31 -29.76
N PHE A 89 16.73 -15.31 -30.50
CA PHE A 89 16.65 -16.72 -30.13
C PHE A 89 17.32 -17.00 -28.78
N SER A 90 18.51 -16.45 -28.52
CA SER A 90 19.19 -16.60 -27.24
C SER A 90 18.46 -15.93 -26.09
N ARG A 91 17.81 -14.77 -26.32
CA ARG A 91 16.99 -14.11 -25.29
C ARG A 91 15.74 -14.92 -24.96
N GLU A 92 15.08 -15.50 -25.97
CA GLU A 92 13.93 -16.38 -25.77
C GLU A 92 14.33 -17.67 -25.06
N ALA A 93 15.45 -18.29 -25.45
CA ALA A 93 15.97 -19.48 -24.78
C ALA A 93 16.32 -19.21 -23.32
N MET A 94 16.98 -18.08 -23.03
CA MET A 94 17.27 -17.64 -21.67
C MET A 94 15.99 -17.44 -20.84
N SER A 95 14.96 -16.81 -21.41
CA SER A 95 13.67 -16.60 -20.75
C SER A 95 12.97 -17.94 -20.44
N ARG A 96 12.98 -18.88 -21.39
CA ARG A 96 12.41 -20.23 -21.19
C ARG A 96 13.15 -21.03 -20.13
N GLU A 97 14.49 -21.02 -20.13
CA GLU A 97 15.29 -21.69 -19.09
C GLU A 97 15.07 -21.07 -17.71
N THR A 98 14.98 -19.74 -17.65
CA THR A 98 14.68 -19.00 -16.42
C THR A 98 13.30 -19.38 -15.87
N MET A 99 12.28 -19.45 -16.73
CA MET A 99 10.92 -19.85 -16.33
C MET A 99 10.85 -21.33 -15.93
N ALA A 100 11.57 -22.21 -16.63
CA ALA A 100 11.68 -23.62 -16.27
C ALA A 100 12.37 -23.82 -14.93
N LEU A 101 13.41 -23.03 -14.64
CA LEU A 101 14.09 -23.01 -13.34
C LEU A 101 13.12 -22.58 -12.23
N TYR A 102 12.36 -21.50 -12.43
CA TYR A 102 11.33 -21.08 -11.48
C TYR A 102 10.29 -22.19 -11.23
N LYS A 103 9.82 -22.86 -12.29
CA LYS A 103 8.85 -23.95 -12.20
C LYS A 103 9.42 -25.17 -11.46
N LYS A 104 10.67 -25.56 -11.76
CA LYS A 104 11.35 -26.69 -11.12
C LYS A 104 11.48 -26.50 -9.60
N HIS A 105 11.72 -25.27 -9.17
CA HIS A 105 11.85 -24.91 -7.75
C HIS A 105 10.53 -24.43 -7.10
N GLY A 106 9.41 -24.54 -7.81
CA GLY A 106 8.08 -24.17 -7.29
C GLY A 106 7.99 -22.72 -6.82
N THR A 107 8.63 -21.79 -7.55
CA THR A 107 8.59 -20.35 -7.28
C THR A 107 8.03 -19.58 -8.47
N ASN A 108 7.52 -18.37 -8.24
CA ASN A 108 6.96 -17.50 -9.28
C ASN A 108 7.47 -16.05 -9.10
N PRO A 109 8.08 -15.41 -10.11
CA PRO A 109 8.49 -14.01 -10.02
C PRO A 109 7.34 -13.04 -9.71
N PHE A 110 6.10 -13.34 -10.14
CA PHE A 110 4.93 -12.52 -9.88
C PHE A 110 4.39 -12.62 -8.45
N ALA A 111 4.83 -13.62 -7.67
CA ALA A 111 4.41 -13.71 -6.27
C ALA A 111 4.84 -12.45 -5.48
N SER A 112 5.95 -11.82 -5.85
CA SER A 112 6.49 -10.63 -5.18
C SER A 112 5.60 -9.39 -5.32
N CYS A 113 4.87 -9.22 -6.44
CA CYS A 113 3.97 -8.08 -6.65
C CYS A 113 2.53 -8.33 -6.19
N LEU A 114 2.19 -9.57 -5.81
CA LEU A 114 0.84 -9.97 -5.42
C LEU A 114 0.21 -9.09 -4.32
N PRO A 115 0.92 -8.67 -3.26
CA PRO A 115 0.28 -7.83 -2.24
C PRO A 115 -0.06 -6.45 -2.76
N ILE A 116 0.79 -5.86 -3.61
CA ILE A 116 0.51 -4.54 -4.19
C ILE A 116 -0.76 -4.65 -5.05
N LEU A 117 -0.88 -5.71 -5.84
CA LEU A 117 -2.06 -5.94 -6.68
C LEU A 117 -3.35 -6.10 -5.87
N ILE A 118 -3.30 -6.71 -4.68
CA ILE A 118 -4.46 -6.87 -3.81
C ILE A 118 -4.73 -5.60 -2.97
N GLN A 119 -3.67 -4.93 -2.53
CA GLN A 119 -3.75 -3.75 -1.68
C GLN A 119 -4.28 -2.53 -2.45
N MET A 120 -3.91 -2.37 -3.73
CA MET A 120 -4.31 -1.22 -4.54
C MET A 120 -5.85 -1.07 -4.66
N PRO A 121 -6.63 -2.12 -5.01
CA PRO A 121 -8.09 -2.06 -4.99
C PRO A 121 -8.67 -1.65 -3.63
N ILE A 122 -8.10 -2.16 -2.53
CA ILE A 122 -8.60 -1.90 -1.17
C ILE A 122 -8.35 -0.44 -0.80
N PHE A 123 -7.13 0.05 -1.06
CA PHE A 123 -6.75 1.43 -0.86
C PHE A 123 -7.64 2.38 -1.66
N PHE A 124 -7.83 2.12 -2.96
CA PHE A 124 -8.73 2.95 -3.78
C PHE A 124 -10.16 2.90 -3.28
N SER A 125 -10.63 1.75 -2.80
CA SER A 125 -11.98 1.63 -2.24
C SER A 125 -12.17 2.54 -1.03
N LEU A 126 -11.22 2.53 -0.09
CA LEU A 126 -11.22 3.45 1.06
C LEU A 126 -11.12 4.91 0.61
N PHE A 127 -10.18 5.23 -0.29
CA PHE A 127 -10.02 6.57 -0.82
C PHE A 127 -11.31 7.11 -1.44
N TYR A 128 -12.01 6.31 -2.25
CA TYR A 128 -13.28 6.72 -2.85
C TYR A 128 -14.37 6.96 -1.80
N VAL A 129 -14.44 6.13 -0.77
CA VAL A 129 -15.41 6.28 0.32
C VAL A 129 -15.16 7.58 1.09
N LEU A 130 -13.91 7.83 1.51
CA LEU A 130 -13.55 9.04 2.25
C LEU A 130 -13.65 10.31 1.39
N ARG A 131 -13.27 10.23 0.10
CA ARG A 131 -13.39 11.36 -0.82
C ARG A 131 -14.84 11.73 -1.08
N LYS A 132 -15.72 10.75 -1.33
CA LYS A 132 -17.15 11.01 -1.50
C LYS A 132 -17.76 11.62 -0.24
N ALA A 133 -17.36 11.11 0.94
CA ALA A 133 -17.79 11.72 2.19
C ALA A 133 -17.35 13.19 2.28
N SER A 134 -16.08 13.50 1.96
CA SER A 134 -15.57 14.88 1.90
C SER A 134 -16.35 15.78 0.93
N GLU A 135 -16.96 15.21 -0.10
CA GLU A 135 -17.79 15.90 -1.11
C GLU A 135 -19.28 15.94 -0.70
N ASN A 136 -19.62 15.62 0.56
CA ASN A 136 -20.99 15.49 1.07
C ASN A 136 -21.85 14.48 0.30
N THR A 137 -21.20 13.48 -0.32
CA THR A 137 -21.85 12.42 -1.07
C THR A 137 -21.90 11.15 -0.22
N VAL A 138 -23.08 10.57 -0.09
CA VAL A 138 -23.30 9.31 0.64
C VAL A 138 -22.56 8.14 -0.01
N GLY A 139 -22.23 7.15 0.80
CA GLY A 139 -21.62 5.91 0.35
C GLY A 139 -22.59 5.02 -0.45
N ILE A 140 -22.09 3.86 -0.86
CA ILE A 140 -22.88 2.86 -1.59
C ILE A 140 -23.50 1.79 -0.69
N GLY A 141 -23.12 1.76 0.59
CA GLY A 141 -23.56 0.80 1.59
C GLY A 141 -23.99 1.51 2.87
N LEU A 142 -23.27 1.27 3.97
CA LEU A 142 -23.68 1.73 5.32
C LEU A 142 -23.30 3.18 5.62
N MET A 143 -22.46 3.82 4.82
CA MET A 143 -22.13 5.24 5.01
C MET A 143 -23.31 6.12 4.55
N ASN A 144 -24.22 6.40 5.48
CA ASN A 144 -25.37 7.28 5.28
C ASN A 144 -25.00 8.76 5.42
N ARG A 145 -25.99 9.66 5.23
CA ARG A 145 -25.78 11.12 5.28
C ARG A 145 -25.27 11.59 6.64
N GLU A 146 -25.80 11.05 7.73
CA GLU A 146 -25.38 11.40 9.09
C GLU A 146 -23.90 11.07 9.33
N LEU A 147 -23.46 9.88 8.93
CA LEU A 147 -22.06 9.46 9.01
C LEU A 147 -21.16 10.29 8.10
N THR A 148 -21.63 10.61 6.89
CA THR A 148 -20.92 11.51 5.98
C THR A 148 -20.72 12.89 6.60
N ASP A 149 -21.75 13.47 7.20
CA ASP A 149 -21.68 14.80 7.83
C ASP A 149 -20.81 14.78 9.08
N SER A 150 -20.88 13.71 9.87
CA SER A 150 -19.98 13.45 11.01
C SER A 150 -18.51 13.39 10.56
N PHE A 151 -18.19 12.62 9.51
CA PHE A 151 -16.83 12.56 8.97
C PHE A 151 -16.35 13.93 8.47
N ASN A 152 -17.25 14.70 7.85
CA ASN A 152 -16.92 16.03 7.33
C ASN A 152 -16.55 17.05 8.39
N GLN A 153 -17.09 16.88 9.60
CA GLN A 153 -16.84 17.73 10.76
C GLN A 153 -15.70 17.19 11.64
N ALA A 154 -15.27 15.95 11.38
CA ALA A 154 -14.25 15.28 12.17
C ALA A 154 -12.89 15.99 12.08
N THR A 155 -12.40 16.42 13.22
CA THR A 155 -11.07 17.02 13.37
C THR A 155 -10.23 16.24 14.37
N ILE A 156 -8.93 16.14 14.09
CA ILE A 156 -7.95 15.59 15.02
C ILE A 156 -6.91 16.66 15.34
N PHE A 157 -6.78 17.02 16.62
CA PHE A 157 -5.94 18.14 17.08
C PHE A 157 -6.26 19.49 16.39
N GLY A 158 -7.49 19.69 15.88
CA GLY A 158 -7.87 20.89 15.11
C GLY A 158 -7.60 20.81 13.60
N ALA A 159 -7.09 19.67 13.11
CA ALA A 159 -6.94 19.39 11.68
C ALA A 159 -8.14 18.57 11.16
N PRO A 160 -8.92 19.09 10.20
CA PRO A 160 -9.99 18.33 9.56
C PRO A 160 -9.44 17.12 8.82
N LEU A 161 -10.02 15.94 9.06
CA LEU A 161 -9.55 14.67 8.48
C LEU A 161 -9.64 14.62 6.95
N LYS A 162 -10.54 15.41 6.37
CA LYS A 162 -10.75 15.52 4.92
C LYS A 162 -9.70 16.38 4.20
N MET A 163 -8.93 17.19 4.91
CA MET A 163 -7.98 18.11 4.29
C MET A 163 -6.70 17.40 3.85
N ASN A 164 -6.16 17.79 2.70
CA ASN A 164 -4.82 17.41 2.23
C ASN A 164 -3.80 18.54 2.45
N PHE A 165 -2.54 18.32 2.06
CA PHE A 165 -1.46 19.28 2.30
C PHE A 165 -1.70 20.62 1.59
N THR A 166 -2.15 20.61 0.34
CA THR A 166 -2.44 21.82 -0.43
C THR A 166 -3.53 22.64 0.21
N GLN A 167 -4.64 22.01 0.62
CA GLN A 167 -5.74 22.68 1.30
C GLN A 167 -5.32 23.25 2.65
N GLY A 168 -4.51 22.53 3.41
CA GLY A 168 -3.93 23.02 4.67
C GLY A 168 -3.05 24.24 4.46
N TRP A 169 -2.21 24.22 3.42
CA TRP A 169 -1.35 25.33 3.03
C TRP A 169 -2.15 26.56 2.58
N GLU A 170 -3.10 26.40 1.66
CA GLU A 170 -3.95 27.47 1.14
C GLU A 170 -4.83 28.10 2.22
N SER A 171 -5.34 27.27 3.15
CA SER A 171 -6.19 27.73 4.26
C SER A 171 -5.40 28.26 5.46
N GLN A 172 -4.06 28.35 5.37
CA GLN A 172 -3.16 28.72 6.47
C GLN A 172 -3.35 27.87 7.75
N ASN A 173 -3.83 26.63 7.60
CA ASN A 173 -3.98 25.70 8.71
C ASN A 173 -2.66 24.95 8.93
N TRP A 174 -1.76 25.58 9.70
CA TRP A 174 -0.45 25.02 10.03
C TRP A 174 -0.51 23.72 10.81
N VAL A 175 -1.60 23.43 11.51
CA VAL A 175 -1.79 22.15 12.19
C VAL A 175 -1.92 21.01 11.18
N VAL A 176 -2.73 21.19 10.13
CA VAL A 176 -2.87 20.21 9.04
C VAL A 176 -1.52 19.99 8.36
N VAL A 177 -0.81 21.08 8.00
CA VAL A 177 0.50 21.00 7.34
C VAL A 177 1.53 20.28 8.21
N GLY A 178 1.59 20.61 9.51
CA GLY A 178 2.49 19.99 10.47
C GLY A 178 2.20 18.50 10.68
N LEU A 179 0.93 18.12 10.85
CA LEU A 179 0.53 16.72 11.03
C LEU A 179 0.78 15.88 9.78
N LEU A 180 0.39 16.36 8.60
CA LEU A 180 0.67 15.66 7.34
C LEU A 180 2.18 15.54 7.09
N GLY A 181 2.95 16.60 7.35
CA GLY A 181 4.40 16.57 7.26
C GLY A 181 5.01 15.51 8.19
N ALA A 182 4.55 15.43 9.45
CA ALA A 182 5.00 14.42 10.40
C ALA A 182 4.63 13.00 9.94
N ILE A 183 3.41 12.78 9.47
CA ILE A 183 2.95 11.47 8.95
C ILE A 183 3.79 11.04 7.76
N VAL A 184 4.01 11.93 6.78
CA VAL A 184 4.84 11.63 5.59
C VAL A 184 6.28 11.29 6.02
N ILE A 185 6.87 12.04 6.94
CA ILE A 185 8.22 11.72 7.47
C ILE A 185 8.23 10.34 8.13
N LEU A 186 7.24 10.01 8.96
CA LEU A 186 7.14 8.71 9.61
C LEU A 186 6.94 7.57 8.59
N MET A 187 6.13 7.78 7.55
CA MET A 187 5.94 6.82 6.47
C MET A 187 7.24 6.58 5.70
N ILE A 188 7.95 7.65 5.34
CA ILE A 188 9.25 7.57 4.66
C ILE A 188 10.26 6.83 5.55
N ALA A 189 10.36 7.18 6.83
CA ALA A 189 11.29 6.55 7.77
C ALA A 189 10.99 5.06 7.96
N SER A 190 9.71 4.71 8.18
CA SER A 190 9.26 3.32 8.33
C SER A 190 9.53 2.49 7.07
N GLN A 191 9.23 3.04 5.89
CA GLN A 191 9.48 2.35 4.63
C GLN A 191 10.98 2.21 4.35
N PHE A 192 11.77 3.25 4.62
CA PHE A 192 13.23 3.21 4.48
C PHE A 192 13.84 2.15 5.39
N PHE A 193 13.42 2.10 6.66
CA PHE A 193 13.85 1.09 7.61
C PHE A 193 13.45 -0.32 7.14
N THR A 194 12.23 -0.50 6.62
CA THR A 194 11.77 -1.78 6.06
C THR A 194 12.63 -2.22 4.87
N GLN A 195 12.96 -1.30 3.95
CA GLN A 195 13.83 -1.60 2.81
C GLN A 195 15.25 -1.97 3.27
N LEU A 196 15.79 -1.27 4.27
CA LEU A 196 17.09 -1.61 4.86
C LEU A 196 17.08 -3.01 5.49
N GLN A 197 16.01 -3.39 6.19
CA GLN A 197 15.89 -4.75 6.76
C GLN A 197 15.85 -5.84 5.68
N ILE A 198 15.19 -5.58 4.55
CA ILE A 198 15.13 -6.52 3.42
C ILE A 198 16.52 -6.67 2.77
N MET A 199 17.26 -5.56 2.60
CA MET A 199 18.57 -5.57 1.95
C MET A 199 19.72 -6.04 2.87
N SER A 200 19.58 -5.94 4.19
CA SER A 200 20.68 -6.22 5.14
C SER A 200 20.80 -7.69 5.54
N LYS A 201 19.79 -8.54 5.28
CA LYS A 201 19.83 -9.96 5.70
C LYS A 201 20.47 -10.85 4.64
N ASN A 202 21.63 -11.44 4.97
CA ASN A 202 22.33 -12.53 4.27
C ASN A 202 22.49 -12.37 2.74
N VAL A 203 22.85 -11.17 2.30
CA VAL A 203 23.17 -10.90 0.89
C VAL A 203 24.68 -11.12 0.68
N SER A 204 25.06 -12.17 -0.06
CA SER A 204 26.46 -12.41 -0.42
C SER A 204 27.02 -11.22 -1.23
N ASP A 205 28.33 -10.99 -1.19
CA ASP A 205 28.95 -9.88 -1.93
C ASP A 205 28.67 -9.95 -3.45
N GLU A 206 28.44 -11.16 -3.96
CA GLU A 206 28.03 -11.36 -5.34
C GLU A 206 26.58 -10.93 -5.62
N THR A 207 25.66 -11.05 -4.65
CA THR A 207 24.26 -10.61 -4.83
C THR A 207 24.14 -9.08 -4.81
N LYS A 208 25.05 -8.38 -4.11
CA LYS A 208 25.15 -6.90 -4.16
C LYS A 208 25.40 -6.37 -5.58
N ASN A 209 26.02 -7.17 -6.45
CA ASN A 209 26.32 -6.78 -7.84
C ASN A 209 25.20 -7.16 -8.84
N SER A 210 24.17 -7.88 -8.38
CA SER A 210 23.06 -8.32 -9.23
C SER A 210 22.21 -7.15 -9.75
N PRO A 211 21.59 -7.27 -10.94
CA PRO A 211 20.63 -6.28 -11.43
C PRO A 211 19.45 -6.07 -10.47
N MET A 212 19.01 -7.12 -9.77
CA MET A 212 17.91 -7.07 -8.81
C MET A 212 18.25 -6.19 -7.59
N TYR A 213 19.44 -6.34 -7.02
CA TYR A 213 19.88 -5.50 -5.90
C TYR A 213 20.02 -4.03 -6.31
N ARG A 214 20.55 -3.76 -7.52
CA ARG A 214 20.59 -2.39 -8.06
C ARG A 214 19.19 -1.79 -8.22
N GLN A 215 18.23 -2.56 -8.72
CA GLN A 215 16.84 -2.09 -8.83
C GLN A 215 16.22 -1.79 -7.45
N GLN A 216 16.45 -2.63 -6.45
CA GLN A 216 15.99 -2.37 -5.07
C GLN A 216 16.64 -1.12 -4.48
N LYS A 217 17.95 -0.93 -4.69
CA LYS A 217 18.66 0.28 -4.25
C LYS A 217 18.11 1.55 -4.91
N ILE A 218 17.78 1.51 -6.20
CA ILE A 218 17.15 2.65 -6.89
C ILE A 218 15.77 2.94 -6.26
N LEU A 219 14.98 1.90 -6.01
CA LEU A 219 13.65 2.03 -5.42
C LEU A 219 13.71 2.70 -4.03
N LEU A 220 14.75 2.45 -3.24
CA LEU A 220 14.99 3.11 -1.94
C LEU A 220 14.99 4.65 -2.04
N TYR A 221 15.54 5.21 -3.13
CA TYR A 221 15.61 6.65 -3.34
C TYR A 221 14.35 7.21 -4.01
N ILE A 222 13.64 6.41 -4.81
CA ILE A 222 12.40 6.83 -5.48
C ILE A 222 11.22 6.89 -4.51
N ILE A 223 11.12 5.93 -3.59
CA ILE A 223 10.00 5.80 -2.64
C ILE A 223 9.78 7.09 -1.81
N PRO A 224 10.81 7.70 -1.20
CA PRO A 224 10.64 8.95 -0.44
C PRO A 224 10.01 10.06 -1.28
N PHE A 225 10.42 10.18 -2.54
CA PHE A 225 9.85 11.16 -3.46
C PHE A 225 8.38 10.88 -3.73
N ALA A 226 8.01 9.61 -3.99
CA ALA A 226 6.61 9.23 -4.22
C ALA A 226 5.69 9.58 -3.03
N PHE A 227 6.16 9.42 -1.79
CA PHE A 227 5.39 9.78 -0.59
C PHE A 227 5.28 11.28 -0.36
N LEU A 228 6.23 12.09 -0.84
CA LEU A 228 6.07 13.54 -0.80
C LEU A 228 4.89 13.99 -1.67
N PHE A 229 4.70 13.39 -2.85
CA PHE A 229 3.51 13.67 -3.68
C PHE A 229 2.23 13.13 -3.05
N SER A 230 2.29 12.00 -2.34
CA SER A 230 1.09 11.40 -1.75
C SER A 230 0.43 12.34 -0.74
N GLY A 231 1.21 13.07 0.07
CA GLY A 231 0.68 14.05 1.03
C GLY A 231 -0.03 15.25 0.37
N VAL A 232 0.36 15.60 -0.86
CA VAL A 232 -0.31 16.64 -1.67
C VAL A 232 -1.64 16.15 -2.21
N THR A 233 -1.72 14.87 -2.59
CA THR A 233 -2.89 14.31 -3.27
C THR A 233 -3.96 13.73 -2.32
N PHE A 234 -3.54 13.16 -1.19
CA PHE A 234 -4.41 12.39 -0.31
C PHE A 234 -4.78 13.17 0.96
N PRO A 235 -6.00 12.97 1.49
CA PRO A 235 -6.46 13.61 2.72
C PRO A 235 -5.76 13.03 3.94
N LEU A 236 -5.74 13.77 5.06
CA LEU A 236 -5.16 13.37 6.35
C LEU A 236 -5.66 12.02 6.89
N ALA A 237 -6.89 11.64 6.55
CA ALA A 237 -7.46 10.36 6.91
C ALA A 237 -6.79 9.13 6.24
N LEU A 238 -5.94 9.32 5.22
CA LEU A 238 -5.38 8.26 4.38
C LEU A 238 -3.85 8.20 4.45
#